data_AF-A0A8H7B7E2-F1
#
_entry.id   AF-A0A8H7B7E2-F1
#
_cell.length_a   1.000
_cell.length_b   1.000
_cell.length_c   1.000
_cell.angle_alpha   90.00
_cell.angle_beta   90.00
_cell.angle_gamma   90.00
#
_symmetry.space_group_name_H-M   'P 1'
#
loop_
_entity.id
_entity.type
_entity.pdbx_description
1 polymer ?
#
loop_
_entity_poly.entity_id
_entity_poly.type
_entity_poly.pdbx_seq_one_letter_code
_entity_poly.pdbx_strand_id
1 'polypeptide(L)'
;MSYRPIHPLKSYATPSQFDLSSLTIPLTAKEILTFFPNHVNIPEIQHRLYHSDIKGSFQANFINHQYRLQGLDIVIPMDCRAYLKKARAKLGREFTTKPTTFTTSHYTFLPGDANGFDDVRIFHPIIDCGFYVHPSNFPMGPDSGPFTKALIQIQLIGNTTLMLSQLDFVIARMGISRKLVDGYTDADFQRRHRVMVKEYQDFLQTSANENGIRFNH
;
A
#
# COMPACT_ATOMS: atom_id res chain seq x y z
N MET A 1 6.82 -5.03 -31.26
CA MET A 1 6.04 -4.89 -30.01
C MET A 1 6.73 -3.85 -29.15
N SER A 2 6.09 -2.70 -28.89
CA SER A 2 6.64 -1.73 -27.93
C SER A 2 6.62 -2.39 -26.56
N TYR A 3 7.78 -2.63 -25.97
CA TYR A 3 7.90 -2.98 -24.56
C TYR A 3 7.17 -1.89 -23.78
N ARG A 4 6.00 -2.20 -23.21
CA ARG A 4 5.42 -1.28 -22.22
C ARG A 4 6.37 -1.37 -21.02
N PRO A 5 6.96 -0.24 -20.58
CA PRO A 5 7.74 -0.23 -19.35
C PRO A 5 6.93 -0.90 -18.25
N ILE A 6 7.58 -1.79 -17.51
CA ILE A 6 6.95 -2.45 -16.37
C ILE A 6 6.54 -1.34 -15.40
N HIS A 7 5.23 -1.23 -15.13
CA HIS A 7 4.74 -0.17 -14.26
C HIS A 7 5.12 -0.51 -12.80
N PRO A 8 5.78 0.39 -12.05
CA PRO A 8 6.30 0.11 -10.69
C PRO A 8 5.23 -0.42 -9.72
N LEU A 9 4.05 0.21 -9.70
CA LEU A 9 2.91 -0.27 -8.90
C LEU A 9 2.37 -1.64 -9.30
N LYS A 10 2.69 -2.18 -10.47
CA LYS A 10 2.27 -3.52 -10.89
C LYS A 10 3.35 -4.58 -10.67
N SER A 11 4.63 -4.21 -10.69
CA SER A 11 5.75 -5.13 -10.56
C SER A 11 6.31 -5.28 -9.16
N TYR A 12 6.29 -4.20 -8.38
CA TYR A 12 6.93 -4.18 -7.07
C TYR A 12 5.91 -4.24 -5.93
N ALA A 13 4.64 -4.02 -6.24
CA ALA A 13 3.56 -4.10 -5.28
C ALA A 13 2.93 -5.49 -5.25
N THR A 14 2.33 -5.82 -4.11
CA THR A 14 1.35 -6.89 -4.02
C THR A 14 0.27 -6.72 -5.11
N PRO A 15 -0.06 -7.77 -5.89
CA PRO A 15 -1.04 -7.67 -6.96
C PRO A 15 -2.40 -7.17 -6.47
N SER A 16 -3.06 -6.29 -7.23
CA SER A 16 -4.37 -5.72 -6.86
C SER A 16 -5.54 -6.70 -6.86
N GLN A 17 -5.28 -7.92 -7.31
CA GLN A 17 -6.21 -9.06 -7.34
C GLN A 17 -5.96 -10.01 -6.16
N PHE A 18 -4.98 -9.71 -5.31
CA PHE A 18 -4.87 -10.34 -4.00
C PHE A 18 -6.07 -9.97 -3.13
N ASP A 19 -6.56 -10.96 -2.38
CA ASP A 19 -7.69 -10.81 -1.49
C ASP A 19 -7.26 -10.23 -0.12
N LEU A 20 -7.16 -8.89 -0.02
CA LEU A 20 -6.89 -8.21 1.26
C LEU A 20 -8.00 -8.45 2.31
N SER A 21 -9.17 -9.00 1.94
CA SER A 21 -10.19 -9.39 2.94
C SER A 21 -9.73 -10.55 3.83
N SER A 22 -8.73 -11.31 3.40
CA SER A 22 -8.05 -12.30 4.25
C SER A 22 -7.34 -11.68 5.45
N LEU A 23 -7.05 -10.37 5.40
CA LEU A 23 -6.49 -9.63 6.52
C LEU A 23 -7.62 -9.18 7.44
N THR A 24 -7.94 -10.02 8.42
CA THR A 24 -8.95 -9.73 9.46
C THR A 24 -8.41 -8.79 10.56
N ILE A 25 -7.35 -8.04 10.24
CA ILE A 25 -6.67 -7.08 11.10
C ILE A 25 -6.78 -5.66 10.55
N PRO A 26 -6.72 -4.64 11.41
CA PRO A 26 -6.59 -3.26 10.95
C PRO A 26 -5.21 -3.04 10.32
N LEU A 27 -5.17 -2.24 9.25
CA LEU A 27 -3.94 -1.79 8.60
C LEU A 27 -3.76 -0.29 8.80
N THR A 28 -2.53 0.14 9.09
CA THR A 28 -2.19 1.57 9.13
C THR A 28 -2.09 2.15 7.71
N ALA A 29 -2.22 3.47 7.56
CA ALA A 29 -1.98 4.11 6.26
C ALA A 29 -0.56 3.85 5.74
N LYS A 30 0.42 3.74 6.65
CA LYS A 30 1.80 3.39 6.29
C LYS A 30 1.90 1.96 5.77
N GLU A 31 1.26 0.98 6.42
CA GLU A 31 1.23 -0.41 5.94
C GLU A 31 0.60 -0.53 4.56
N ILE A 32 -0.51 0.18 4.34
CA ILE A 32 -1.18 0.22 3.04
C ILE A 32 -0.24 0.76 1.97
N LEU A 33 0.35 1.95 2.17
CA LEU A 33 1.19 2.59 1.15
C LEU A 33 2.57 1.94 0.99
N THR A 34 3.05 1.21 1.99
CA THR A 34 4.34 0.50 1.91
C THR A 34 4.17 -0.88 1.29
N PHE A 35 3.25 -1.72 1.77
CA PHE A 35 3.17 -3.14 1.39
C PHE A 35 2.07 -3.46 0.38
N PHE A 36 1.03 -2.63 0.32
CA PHE A 36 -0.13 -2.83 -0.55
C PHE A 36 -0.45 -1.57 -1.38
N PRO A 37 0.52 -0.92 -2.03
CA PRO A 37 0.30 0.38 -2.68
C PRO A 37 -0.60 0.30 -3.93
N ASN A 38 -0.89 -0.91 -4.41
CA ASN A 38 -1.74 -1.16 -5.57
C ASN A 38 -3.08 -1.78 -5.17
N HIS A 39 -4.04 -0.93 -4.80
CA HIS A 39 -5.37 -1.33 -4.31
C HIS A 39 -6.50 -0.85 -5.22
N VAL A 40 -6.31 -0.95 -6.54
CA VAL A 40 -7.28 -0.44 -7.55
C VAL A 40 -8.65 -1.10 -7.52
N ASN A 41 -8.74 -2.30 -6.95
CA ASN A 41 -9.98 -3.04 -6.79
C ASN A 41 -10.59 -2.90 -5.40
N ILE A 42 -9.98 -2.09 -4.52
CA ILE A 42 -10.39 -1.92 -3.12
C ILE A 42 -10.63 -0.43 -2.86
N PRO A 43 -11.73 0.10 -3.42
CA PRO A 43 -11.96 1.53 -3.44
C PRO A 43 -12.17 2.17 -2.06
N GLU A 44 -12.56 1.40 -1.04
CA GLU A 44 -12.71 1.84 0.36
C GLU A 44 -11.37 2.31 0.94
N ILE A 45 -10.26 1.64 0.60
CA ILE A 45 -8.92 2.04 1.05
C ILE A 45 -8.58 3.41 0.47
N GLN A 46 -8.81 3.60 -0.83
CA GLN A 46 -8.60 4.89 -1.48
C GLN A 46 -9.51 5.99 -0.88
N HIS A 47 -10.76 5.64 -0.58
CA HIS A 47 -11.71 6.53 0.07
C HIS A 47 -11.23 6.94 1.47
N ARG A 48 -10.80 5.98 2.31
CA ARG A 48 -10.19 6.20 3.63
C ARG A 48 -9.02 7.18 3.56
N LEU A 49 -8.03 6.90 2.71
CA LEU A 49 -6.86 7.77 2.55
C LEU A 49 -7.26 9.19 2.11
N TYR A 50 -8.19 9.31 1.16
CA TYR A 50 -8.65 10.61 0.66
C TYR A 50 -9.32 11.47 1.74
N HIS A 51 -10.13 10.87 2.61
CA HIS A 51 -10.81 11.56 3.71
C HIS A 51 -9.89 11.94 4.87
N SER A 52 -8.70 11.33 4.95
CA SER A 52 -7.65 11.68 5.90
C SER A 52 -6.58 12.62 5.33
N ASP A 53 -6.91 13.32 4.23
CA ASP A 53 -6.02 14.26 3.54
C ASP A 53 -4.74 13.64 2.93
N ILE A 54 -4.75 12.32 2.71
CA ILE A 54 -3.66 11.58 2.05
C ILE A 54 -3.96 11.53 0.54
N LYS A 55 -3.71 12.65 -0.15
CA LYS A 55 -4.01 12.82 -1.58
C LYS A 55 -3.00 12.11 -2.49
N GLY A 56 -3.35 11.96 -3.77
CA GLY A 56 -2.55 11.20 -4.74
C GLY A 56 -1.10 11.68 -4.93
N SER A 57 -0.81 12.97 -4.77
CA SER A 57 0.57 13.49 -4.80
C SER A 57 1.40 13.00 -3.62
N PHE A 58 0.83 13.06 -2.41
CA PHE A 58 1.46 12.53 -1.22
C PHE A 58 1.67 11.02 -1.34
N GLN A 59 0.65 10.27 -1.78
CA GLN A 59 0.75 8.82 -1.97
C GLN A 59 1.89 8.46 -2.93
N ALA A 60 1.95 9.10 -4.11
CA ALA A 60 3.00 8.85 -5.10
C ALA A 60 4.40 9.09 -4.55
N ASN A 61 4.65 10.26 -3.95
CA ASN A 61 5.96 10.61 -3.40
C ASN A 61 6.34 9.73 -2.21
N PHE A 62 5.37 9.38 -1.35
CA PHE A 62 5.58 8.46 -0.25
C PHE A 62 5.98 7.07 -0.75
N ILE A 63 5.25 6.50 -1.72
CA ILE A 63 5.58 5.22 -2.35
C ILE A 63 6.98 5.27 -2.97
N ASN A 64 7.28 6.30 -3.76
CA ASN A 64 8.61 6.46 -4.35
C ASN A 64 9.71 6.47 -3.29
N HIS A 65 9.49 7.12 -2.15
CA HIS A 65 10.42 7.09 -1.03
C HIS A 65 10.57 5.68 -0.43
N GLN A 66 9.45 4.97 -0.18
CA GLN A 66 9.48 3.64 0.43
C GLN A 66 10.27 2.63 -0.41
N TYR A 67 10.05 2.66 -1.73
CA TYR A 67 10.68 1.78 -2.71
C TYR A 67 11.99 2.35 -3.29
N ARG A 68 12.40 3.56 -2.87
CA ARG A 68 13.56 4.31 -3.39
C ARG A 68 13.58 4.44 -4.93
N LEU A 69 12.40 4.62 -5.53
CA LEU A 69 12.24 4.76 -6.97
C LEU A 69 12.76 6.12 -7.45
N GLN A 70 13.44 6.12 -8.61
CA GLN A 70 14.07 7.30 -9.22
C GLN A 70 13.95 7.24 -10.74
N GLY A 71 14.14 8.39 -11.42
CA GLY A 71 14.14 8.47 -12.88
C GLY A 71 12.82 8.02 -13.52
N LEU A 72 12.88 7.07 -14.45
CA LEU A 72 11.72 6.57 -15.20
C LEU A 72 10.84 5.58 -14.41
N ASP A 73 11.34 5.08 -13.28
CA ASP A 73 10.63 4.10 -12.45
C ASP A 73 9.79 4.75 -11.34
N ILE A 74 9.64 6.08 -11.34
CA ILE A 74 8.82 6.75 -10.33
C ILE A 74 7.32 6.56 -10.59
N VAL A 75 6.56 6.45 -9.51
CA VAL A 75 5.11 6.62 -9.53
C VAL A 75 4.80 8.11 -9.62
N ILE A 76 4.05 8.52 -10.64
CA ILE A 76 3.64 9.92 -10.76
C ILE A 76 2.27 10.16 -10.10
N PRO A 77 1.99 11.37 -9.59
CA PRO A 77 0.69 11.69 -8.99
C PRO A 77 -0.50 11.40 -9.90
N MET A 78 -0.31 11.48 -11.22
CA MET A 78 -1.36 11.15 -12.20
C MET A 78 -1.78 9.68 -12.14
N ASP A 79 -0.85 8.76 -11.91
CA ASP A 79 -1.15 7.33 -11.76
C ASP A 79 -2.05 7.12 -10.54
N CYS A 80 -1.64 7.65 -9.37
CA CYS A 80 -2.44 7.62 -8.15
C CYS A 80 -3.83 8.26 -8.34
N ARG A 81 -3.92 9.38 -9.07
CA ARG A 81 -5.21 10.00 -9.40
C ARG A 81 -6.07 9.15 -10.33
N ALA A 82 -5.47 8.48 -11.32
CA ALA A 82 -6.19 7.56 -12.20
C ALA A 82 -6.76 6.37 -11.41
N TYR A 83 -6.00 5.86 -10.42
CA TYR A 83 -6.47 4.83 -9.51
C TYR A 83 -7.61 5.31 -8.60
N LEU A 84 -7.49 6.51 -8.02
CA LEU A 84 -8.58 7.16 -7.27
C LEU A 84 -9.85 7.32 -8.11
N LYS A 85 -9.73 7.73 -9.38
CA LYS A 85 -10.86 7.89 -10.30
C LYS A 85 -11.55 6.56 -10.58
N LYS A 86 -10.79 5.50 -10.85
CA LYS A 86 -11.34 4.14 -11.06
C LYS A 86 -12.03 3.60 -9.81
N ALA A 87 -11.40 3.79 -8.65
CA ALA A 87 -11.98 3.41 -7.36
C ALA A 87 -13.33 4.09 -7.13
N ARG A 88 -13.40 5.42 -7.31
CA ARG A 88 -14.65 6.18 -7.17
C ARG A 88 -15.74 5.74 -8.14
N ALA A 89 -15.40 5.43 -9.39
CA ALA A 89 -16.36 4.94 -10.37
C ALA A 89 -16.99 3.60 -9.95
N LYS A 90 -16.20 2.70 -9.34
CA LYS A 90 -16.68 1.40 -8.83
C LYS A 90 -17.56 1.53 -7.59
N LEU A 91 -17.39 2.58 -6.78
CA LEU A 91 -18.17 2.76 -5.55
C LEU A 91 -19.64 3.07 -5.79
N GLY A 92 -20.00 3.66 -6.94
CA GLY A 92 -21.39 3.91 -7.35
C GLY A 92 -22.20 4.88 -6.47
N ARG A 93 -21.83 5.06 -5.20
CA ARG A 93 -22.41 5.95 -4.18
C ARG A 93 -21.28 6.36 -3.22
N GLU A 94 -21.28 7.60 -2.75
CA GLU A 94 -20.39 7.99 -1.64
C GLU A 94 -20.71 7.11 -0.42
N PHE A 95 -19.70 6.58 0.25
CA PHE A 95 -19.92 5.99 1.57
C PHE A 95 -20.46 7.10 2.47
N THR A 96 -21.71 6.98 2.88
CA THR A 96 -22.35 7.90 3.83
C THR A 96 -21.75 7.76 5.23
N THR A 97 -21.05 6.66 5.50
CA THR A 97 -20.27 6.41 6.71
C THR A 97 -18.82 6.88 6.55
N LYS A 98 -18.33 7.62 7.56
CA LYS A 98 -16.92 8.00 7.64
C LYS A 98 -16.04 6.74 7.61
N PRO A 99 -15.07 6.62 6.69
CA PRO A 99 -14.12 5.52 6.71
C PRO A 99 -13.38 5.50 8.04
N THR A 100 -13.26 4.32 8.65
CA THR A 100 -12.51 4.14 9.89
C THR A 100 -11.23 3.39 9.61
N THR A 101 -10.28 3.46 10.54
CA THR A 101 -9.05 2.64 10.54
C THR A 101 -9.32 1.13 10.57
N PHE A 102 -10.57 0.71 10.76
CA PHE A 102 -11.04 -0.68 10.87
C PHE A 102 -11.82 -1.17 9.64
N THR A 103 -11.99 -0.38 8.58
CA THR A 103 -12.89 -0.71 7.45
C THR A 103 -12.31 -1.73 6.46
N THR A 104 -11.64 -2.79 6.93
CA THR A 104 -11.41 -3.97 6.08
C THR A 104 -12.62 -4.91 6.07
N SER A 105 -13.60 -4.69 6.95
CA SER A 105 -14.77 -5.54 7.14
C SER A 105 -15.82 -5.51 6.03
N HIS A 106 -15.72 -4.60 5.06
CA HIS A 106 -16.75 -4.41 4.01
C HIS A 106 -16.30 -4.88 2.63
N TYR A 107 -15.18 -5.59 2.53
CA TYR A 107 -14.65 -6.02 1.25
C TYR A 107 -15.48 -7.14 0.63
N THR A 108 -15.95 -6.91 -0.59
CA THR A 108 -16.38 -7.97 -1.48
C THR A 108 -15.20 -8.28 -2.38
N PHE A 109 -14.72 -9.53 -2.38
CA PHE A 109 -13.72 -9.99 -3.33
C PHE A 109 -14.25 -9.72 -4.74
N LEU A 110 -13.50 -8.94 -5.53
CA LEU A 110 -13.78 -8.75 -6.95
C LEU A 110 -12.69 -9.51 -7.70
N PRO A 111 -13.00 -10.67 -8.31
CA PRO A 111 -12.04 -11.37 -9.16
C PRO A 111 -11.58 -10.43 -10.26
N GLY A 112 -10.27 -10.42 -10.50
CA GLY A 112 -9.69 -9.56 -11.53
C GLY A 112 -9.99 -10.09 -12.92
N ASP A 113 -10.38 -9.21 -13.85
CA ASP A 113 -10.58 -9.48 -15.30
C ASP A 113 -9.33 -10.03 -16.03
N ALA A 114 -8.23 -10.32 -15.35
CA ALA A 114 -6.94 -10.41 -16.00
C ALA A 114 -6.64 -11.77 -16.66
N ASN A 115 -7.30 -12.89 -16.31
CA ASN A 115 -6.90 -14.21 -16.86
C ASN A 115 -8.01 -15.29 -16.88
N GLY A 116 -9.30 -14.97 -16.72
CA GLY A 116 -10.37 -15.99 -16.75
C GLY A 116 -10.29 -17.04 -15.62
N PHE A 117 -9.59 -16.73 -14.54
CA PHE A 117 -9.59 -17.50 -13.30
C PHE A 117 -10.50 -16.78 -12.30
N ASP A 118 -11.81 -16.96 -12.47
CA ASP A 118 -12.83 -16.15 -11.78
C ASP A 118 -12.94 -16.39 -10.26
N ASP A 119 -12.14 -17.29 -9.67
CA ASP A 119 -12.21 -17.63 -8.23
C ASP A 119 -10.86 -17.95 -7.56
N VAL A 120 -9.73 -17.70 -8.22
CA VAL A 120 -8.43 -18.09 -7.64
C VAL A 120 -7.91 -16.98 -6.74
N ARG A 121 -8.07 -17.16 -5.43
CA ARG A 121 -7.30 -16.42 -4.42
C ARG A 121 -5.82 -16.63 -4.72
N ILE A 122 -5.13 -15.57 -5.15
CA ILE A 122 -3.68 -15.64 -5.35
C ILE A 122 -3.05 -15.85 -3.96
N PHE A 123 -2.48 -17.03 -3.75
CA PHE A 123 -1.64 -17.31 -2.58
C PHE A 123 -0.40 -16.43 -2.68
N HIS A 124 -0.22 -15.53 -1.71
CA HIS A 124 0.94 -14.64 -1.65
C HIS A 124 1.65 -14.86 -0.31
N PRO A 125 2.93 -15.29 -0.33
CA PRO A 125 3.73 -15.40 0.88
C PRO A 125 3.80 -14.06 1.61
N ILE A 126 3.70 -14.08 2.94
CA ILE A 126 3.73 -12.85 3.74
C ILE A 126 5.06 -12.11 3.53
N ILE A 127 6.16 -12.86 3.40
CA ILE A 127 7.50 -12.29 3.24
C ILE A 127 7.66 -11.49 1.95
N ASP A 128 6.95 -11.86 0.89
CA ASP A 128 7.05 -11.23 -0.43
C ASP A 128 6.46 -9.82 -0.43
N CYS A 129 5.50 -9.54 0.46
CA CYS A 129 4.93 -8.20 0.64
C CYS A 129 5.98 -7.12 0.97
N GLY A 130 7.11 -7.52 1.56
CA GLY A 130 8.20 -6.63 1.94
C GLY A 130 9.42 -6.68 1.01
N PHE A 131 9.44 -7.51 -0.03
CA PHE A 131 10.65 -7.88 -0.76
C PHE A 131 11.43 -6.68 -1.36
N TYR A 132 10.72 -5.71 -1.92
CA TYR A 132 11.32 -4.51 -2.54
C TYR A 132 11.42 -3.30 -1.60
N VAL A 133 11.11 -3.48 -0.32
CA VAL A 133 11.18 -2.40 0.68
C VAL A 133 12.34 -2.70 1.61
N HIS A 134 13.31 -1.79 1.69
CA HIS A 134 14.42 -1.94 2.64
C HIS A 134 13.88 -1.97 4.09
N PRO A 135 14.38 -2.85 4.98
CA PRO A 135 13.85 -2.97 6.35
C PRO A 135 13.84 -1.66 7.14
N SER A 136 14.78 -0.74 6.90
CA SER A 136 14.78 0.60 7.53
C SER A 136 13.56 1.45 7.20
N ASN A 137 12.87 1.16 6.10
CA ASN A 137 11.68 1.87 5.65
C ASN A 137 10.39 1.26 6.22
N PHE A 138 10.47 0.09 6.87
CA PHE A 138 9.29 -0.58 7.42
C PHE A 138 8.53 0.32 8.39
N PRO A 139 7.22 0.14 8.54
CA PRO A 139 6.46 0.88 9.54
C PRO A 139 6.98 0.63 10.97
N MET A 140 7.18 1.72 11.71
CA MET A 140 7.71 1.70 13.09
C MET A 140 6.81 2.52 14.02
N GLY A 141 6.92 2.27 15.32
CA GLY A 141 6.17 2.99 16.34
C GLY A 141 4.66 2.93 16.09
N PRO A 142 3.92 4.05 16.20
CA PRO A 142 2.48 4.09 15.96
C PRO A 142 2.05 3.70 14.54
N ASP A 143 2.94 3.82 13.55
CA ASP A 143 2.63 3.42 12.16
C ASP A 143 2.80 1.90 11.94
N SER A 144 3.38 1.18 12.91
CA SER A 144 3.55 -0.28 12.86
C SER A 144 2.31 -1.01 13.39
N GLY A 145 1.46 -1.44 12.46
CA GLY A 145 0.31 -2.26 12.76
C GLY A 145 0.65 -3.74 12.97
N PRO A 146 -0.37 -4.58 13.17
CA PRO A 146 -0.20 -6.02 13.37
C PRO A 146 0.47 -6.71 12.15
N PHE A 147 0.22 -6.21 10.93
CA PHE A 147 0.80 -6.77 9.72
C PHE A 147 2.33 -6.64 9.71
N THR A 148 2.85 -5.43 9.95
CA THR A 148 4.29 -5.18 9.98
C THR A 148 4.97 -6.02 11.05
N LYS A 149 4.37 -6.12 12.23
CA LYS A 149 4.89 -6.92 13.33
C LYS A 149 4.99 -8.40 12.94
N ALA A 150 3.97 -8.94 12.28
CA ALA A 150 3.97 -10.32 11.81
C ALA A 150 5.04 -10.53 10.71
N LEU A 151 5.13 -9.61 9.75
CA LEU A 151 6.14 -9.66 8.69
C LEU A 151 7.57 -9.70 9.25
N ILE A 152 7.89 -8.82 10.21
CA ILE A 152 9.21 -8.79 10.86
C ILE A 152 9.49 -10.10 11.58
N GLN A 153 8.52 -10.63 12.35
CA GLN A 153 8.71 -11.89 13.06
C GLN A 153 8.92 -13.07 12.11
N ILE A 154 8.18 -13.13 11.00
CA ILE A 154 8.35 -14.14 9.96
C ILE A 154 9.74 -14.07 9.33
N GLN A 155 10.22 -12.86 9.03
CA GLN A 155 11.57 -12.64 8.51
C GLN A 155 12.64 -13.11 9.49
N LEU A 156 12.48 -12.82 10.79
CA LEU A 156 13.41 -13.24 11.83
C LEU A 156 13.51 -14.76 11.98
N ILE A 157 12.40 -15.49 11.83
CA ILE A 157 12.39 -16.96 11.88
C ILE A 157 12.77 -17.61 10.54
N GLY A 158 12.93 -16.82 9.47
CA GLY A 158 13.29 -17.29 8.13
C GLY A 158 12.23 -18.15 7.45
N ASN A 159 10.95 -18.03 7.82
CA ASN A 159 9.89 -18.87 7.24
C ASN A 159 9.28 -18.21 5.99
N THR A 160 9.68 -18.68 4.82
CA THR A 160 9.20 -18.16 3.52
C THR A 160 7.88 -18.77 3.06
N THR A 161 7.35 -19.76 3.78
CA THR A 161 6.19 -20.56 3.34
C THR A 161 4.86 -20.08 3.92
N LEU A 162 4.89 -19.15 4.88
CA LEU A 162 3.67 -18.63 5.50
C LEU A 162 2.95 -17.69 4.54
N MET A 163 1.70 -18.04 4.22
CA MET A 163 0.84 -17.30 3.30
C MET A 163 0.05 -16.22 4.04
N LEU A 164 -0.32 -15.13 3.35
CA LEU A 164 -1.14 -14.07 3.95
C LEU A 164 -2.47 -14.59 4.54
N SER A 165 -3.07 -15.61 3.94
CA SER A 165 -4.27 -16.27 4.48
C SER A 165 -4.06 -16.92 5.85
N GLN A 166 -2.80 -17.17 6.23
CA GLN A 166 -2.42 -17.75 7.52
C GLN A 166 -2.01 -16.68 8.53
N LEU A 167 -2.16 -15.39 8.21
CA LEU A 167 -1.73 -14.30 9.08
C LEU A 167 -2.39 -14.35 10.47
N ASP A 168 -3.65 -14.75 10.57
CA ASP A 168 -4.33 -14.89 11.86
C ASP A 168 -3.67 -15.93 12.76
N PHE A 169 -3.28 -17.07 12.17
CA PHE A 169 -2.51 -18.09 12.88
C PHE A 169 -1.15 -17.56 13.32
N VAL A 170 -0.46 -16.82 12.45
CA VAL A 170 0.84 -16.20 12.76
C VAL A 170 0.71 -15.23 13.94
N ILE A 171 -0.27 -14.34 13.89
CA ILE A 171 -0.52 -13.34 14.94
C ILE A 171 -0.79 -14.00 16.28
N ALA A 172 -1.64 -15.03 16.30
CA ALA A 172 -1.93 -15.78 17.52
C ALA A 172 -0.69 -16.50 18.05
N ARG A 173 0.04 -17.21 17.17
CA ARG A 173 1.25 -17.98 17.52
C ARG A 173 2.38 -17.09 18.05
N MET A 174 2.52 -15.89 17.50
CA MET A 174 3.58 -14.94 17.86
C MET A 174 3.18 -13.95 18.96
N GLY A 175 1.96 -14.07 19.52
CA GLY A 175 1.47 -13.18 20.58
C GLY A 175 1.34 -11.72 20.14
N ILE A 176 1.08 -11.47 18.86
CA ILE A 176 0.98 -10.11 18.31
C ILE A 176 -0.40 -9.53 18.63
N SER A 177 -0.43 -8.29 19.14
CA SER A 177 -1.70 -7.58 19.33
C SER A 177 -2.37 -7.29 17.98
N ARG A 178 -3.67 -7.58 17.88
CA ARG A 178 -4.52 -7.28 16.73
C ARG A 178 -4.93 -5.81 16.65
N LYS A 179 -4.69 -5.03 17.72
CA LYS A 179 -5.12 -3.64 17.80
C LYS A 179 -4.02 -2.70 17.28
N LEU A 180 -4.44 -1.59 16.68
CA LEU A 180 -3.56 -0.44 16.48
C LEU A 180 -3.21 0.19 17.83
N VAL A 181 -2.20 1.05 17.83
CA VAL A 181 -1.87 1.87 19.01
C VAL A 181 -3.03 2.81 19.30
N ASP A 182 -3.37 2.97 20.58
CA ASP A 182 -4.45 3.86 21.02
C ASP A 182 -4.20 5.30 20.55
N GLY A 183 -5.25 5.93 20.01
CA GLY A 183 -5.18 7.28 19.45
C GLY A 183 -4.56 7.38 18.06
N TYR A 184 -4.21 6.26 17.40
CA TYR A 184 -3.75 6.29 16.02
C TYR A 184 -4.80 6.87 15.06
N THR A 185 -4.39 7.84 14.23
CA THR A 185 -5.18 8.34 13.10
C THR A 185 -4.35 8.43 11.82
N ASP A 186 -5.01 8.26 10.68
CA ASP A 186 -4.38 8.45 9.36
C ASP A 186 -3.94 9.91 9.13
N ALA A 187 -4.65 10.88 9.73
CA ALA A 187 -4.26 12.30 9.71
C ALA A 187 -2.94 12.53 10.45
N ASP A 188 -2.73 11.85 11.58
CA ASP A 188 -1.44 11.92 12.29
C ASP A 188 -0.31 11.28 11.50
N PHE A 189 -0.59 10.21 10.76
CA PHE A 189 0.36 9.64 9.80
C PHE A 189 0.77 10.68 8.76
N GLN A 190 -0.19 11.34 8.10
CA GLN A 190 0.11 12.38 7.12
C GLN A 190 1.02 13.46 7.73
N ARG A 191 0.66 13.93 8.92
CA ARG A 191 1.39 14.99 9.63
C ARG A 191 2.83 14.58 9.98
N ARG A 192 3.06 13.34 10.42
CA ARG A 192 4.39 12.80 10.73
C ARG A 192 5.29 12.71 9.50
N HIS A 193 4.73 12.32 8.36
CA HIS A 193 5.52 11.99 7.17
C HIS A 193 5.60 13.12 6.13
N ARG A 194 4.85 14.22 6.31
CA ARG A 194 4.82 15.35 5.36
C ARG A 194 6.18 15.95 5.03
N VAL A 195 7.06 16.08 6.03
CA VAL A 195 8.38 16.72 5.84
C VAL A 195 9.27 15.82 4.99
N MET A 196 9.38 14.54 5.37
CA MET A 196 10.11 13.53 4.59
C MET A 196 9.61 13.43 3.16
N VAL A 197 8.28 13.42 2.94
CA VAL A 197 7.70 13.36 1.59
C VAL A 197 8.09 14.58 0.77
N LYS A 198 8.13 15.76 1.38
CA LYS A 198 8.53 17.01 0.72
C LYS A 198 10.02 17.00 0.38
N GLU A 199 10.88 16.58 1.31
CA GLU A 199 12.32 16.45 1.07
C GLU A 199 12.61 15.46 -0.08
N TYR A 200 11.92 14.33 -0.10
CA TYR A 200 12.09 13.35 -1.18
C TYR A 200 11.59 13.88 -2.53
N GLN A 201 10.48 14.63 -2.54
CA GLN A 201 10.02 15.31 -3.75
C GLN A 201 11.06 16.30 -4.28
N ASP A 202 11.68 17.08 -3.41
CA ASP A 202 12.70 18.06 -3.79
C ASP A 202 13.99 17.37 -4.29
N PHE A 203 14.35 16.24 -3.69
CA PHE A 203 15.42 15.36 -4.18
C PHE A 203 15.12 14.83 -5.60
N LEU A 204 13.91 14.29 -5.84
CA LEU A 204 13.52 13.80 -7.17
C LEU A 204 13.54 14.91 -8.22
N GLN A 205 13.10 16.13 -7.86
CA GLN A 205 13.12 17.28 -8.77
C GLN A 205 14.55 17.69 -9.12
N THR A 206 15.44 17.75 -8.13
CA THR A 206 16.86 18.06 -8.34
C THR A 206 17.50 17.01 -9.25
N SER A 207 17.30 15.73 -8.94
CA SER A 207 17.81 14.62 -9.73
C SER A 207 17.29 14.64 -11.18
N ALA A 208 16.00 14.93 -11.39
CA ALA A 208 15.44 15.06 -12.74
C ALA A 208 16.09 16.21 -13.53
N ASN A 209 16.30 17.36 -12.89
CA ASN A 209 16.95 18.52 -13.52
C ASN A 209 18.40 18.21 -13.91
N GLU A 210 19.17 17.60 -13.00
CA GLU A 210 20.57 17.20 -13.24
C GLU A 210 20.70 16.19 -14.40
N ASN A 211 19.71 15.31 -14.56
CA ASN A 211 19.70 14.29 -15.62
C ASN A 211 18.94 14.74 -16.89
N GLY A 212 18.52 16.01 -16.98
CA GLY A 212 17.81 16.53 -18.14
C GLY A 212 16.43 15.89 -18.40
N ILE A 213 15.83 15.25 -17.39
CA ILE A 213 14.53 14.59 -17.48
C ILE A 213 13.44 15.67 -17.41
N ARG A 214 12.74 15.90 -18.52
CA ARG A 214 11.59 16.81 -18.56
C ARG A 214 10.32 16.03 -18.23
N PHE A 215 9.64 16.41 -17.16
CA PHE A 215 8.28 15.91 -16.89
C PHE A 215 7.33 16.54 -17.90
N ASN A 216 6.91 15.79 -18.92
CA ASN A 216 5.78 16.20 -19.75
C ASN A 216 4.52 16.14 -18.88
N HIS A 217 3.93 17.31 -18.62
CA HIS A 217 2.72 17.50 -17.84
C HIS A 217 1.48 16.92 -18.53
#